data_AF-A0A076EQB4-F1
#
_entry.id   AF-A0A076EQB4-F1
#
_cell.length_a   1.000
_cell.length_b   1.000
_cell.length_c   1.000
_cell.angle_alpha   90.00
_cell.angle_beta   90.00
_cell.angle_gamma   90.00
#
_symmetry.space_group_name_H-M   'P 1'
#
loop_
_entity.id
_entity.type
_entity.pdbx_description
1 polymer ?
#
loop_
_entity_poly.entity_id
_entity_poly.type
_entity_poly.pdbx_seq_one_letter_code
_entity_poly.pdbx_strand_id
1 'polypeptide(L)' 'MIGDDELLQIEQVIERLTTRYPTVSPVDIEHIVRTVHKRLAKGRIRDFVPLLVEKAARRELSDRAATEAVS' A
#
# COMPACT_ATOMS: atom_id res chain seq x y z
N MET A 1 3.75 22.40 -1.80
CA MET A 1 2.49 21.64 -1.96
C MET A 1 2.70 20.13 -2.21
N ILE A 2 3.92 19.62 -2.44
CA ILE A 2 4.13 18.19 -2.79
C ILE A 2 3.72 17.19 -1.68
N GLY A 3 3.67 17.63 -0.41
CA GLY A 3 3.30 16.76 0.71
C GLY A 3 1.83 16.34 0.72
N ASP A 4 0.92 17.25 0.35
CA ASP A 4 -0.52 17.02 0.35
C ASP A 4 -0.95 16.13 -0.84
N ASP A 5 -0.34 16.35 -2.02
CA ASP A 5 -0.53 15.50 -3.20
C ASP A 5 -0.09 14.06 -2.93
N GLU A 6 1.06 13.85 -2.29
CA GLU A 6 1.54 12.50 -1.98
C GLU A 6 0.59 11.76 -1.04
N LEU A 7 0.10 12.42 0.01
CA LEU A 7 -0.86 11.80 0.93
C LEU A 7 -2.16 11.44 0.21
N LEU A 8 -2.67 12.32 -0.67
CA LEU A 8 -3.84 12.03 -1.49
C LEU A 8 -3.61 10.84 -2.45
N GLN A 9 -2.42 10.71 -3.02
CA GLN A 9 -2.06 9.57 -3.86
C GLN A 9 -1.99 8.27 -3.04
N ILE A 10 -1.54 8.32 -1.78
CA ILE A 10 -1.54 7.16 -0.87
C ILE A 10 -2.97 6.75 -0.49
N GLU A 11 -3.88 7.68 -0.22
CA GLU A 11 -5.29 7.35 0.04
C GLU A 11 -5.92 6.63 -1.17
N GLN A 12 -5.70 7.14 -2.39
CA GLN A 12 -6.16 6.47 -3.61
C GLN A 12 -5.57 5.07 -3.79
N VAL A 13 -4.33 4.83 -3.33
CA VAL A 13 -3.73 3.48 -3.33
C VAL A 13 -4.49 2.56 -2.38
N ILE A 14 -4.85 3.03 -1.19
CA ILE A 14 -5.62 2.26 -0.20
C ILE A 14 -6.99 1.88 -0.78
N GLU A 15 -7.69 2.83 -1.40
CA GLU A 15 -8.99 2.58 -2.04
C GLU A 15 -8.89 1.50 -3.13
N ARG A 16 -7.92 1.62 -4.05
CA ARG A 16 -7.71 0.63 -5.13
C ARG A 16 -7.41 -0.76 -4.58
N LEU A 17 -6.58 -0.86 -3.54
CA LEU A 17 -6.23 -2.14 -2.96
C LEU A 17 -7.41 -2.75 -2.20
N THR A 18 -8.21 -1.94 -1.53
CA THR A 18 -9.43 -2.39 -0.86
C THR A 18 -10.43 -2.96 -1.86
N THR A 19 -10.63 -2.30 -3.00
CA THR A 19 -11.47 -2.82 -4.08
C THR A 19 -10.90 -4.12 -4.68
N ARG A 20 -9.57 -4.23 -4.79
CA ARG A 20 -8.90 -5.38 -5.42
C ARG A 20 -8.82 -6.61 -4.51
N TYR A 21 -8.76 -6.42 -3.20
CA TYR A 21 -8.62 -7.48 -2.20
C TYR A 21 -9.78 -7.44 -1.21
N PRO A 22 -11.03 -7.70 -1.65
CA PRO A 22 -12.22 -7.58 -0.79
C PRO A 22 -12.25 -8.58 0.36
N THR A 23 -11.43 -9.63 0.32
CA THR A 23 -11.30 -10.64 1.38
C THR A 23 -10.35 -10.21 2.51
N VAL A 24 -9.57 -9.15 2.32
CA VAL A 24 -8.65 -8.61 3.32
C VAL A 24 -9.30 -7.40 3.98
N SER A 25 -9.19 -7.30 5.31
CA SER A 25 -9.73 -6.17 6.05
C SER A 25 -9.15 -4.84 5.54
N PRO A 26 -9.99 -3.81 5.31
CA PRO A 26 -9.51 -2.49 4.87
C PRO A 26 -8.50 -1.88 5.85
N VAL A 27 -8.63 -2.19 7.14
CA VAL A 27 -7.69 -1.75 8.20
C VAL A 27 -6.30 -2.39 8.02
N ASP A 28 -6.25 -3.68 7.66
CA ASP A 28 -4.99 -4.36 7.35
C ASP A 28 -4.32 -3.76 6.10
N ILE A 29 -5.13 -3.49 5.06
CA ILE A 29 -4.64 -2.87 3.82
C ILE A 29 -4.05 -1.49 4.10
N GLU A 30 -4.76 -0.63 4.84
CA GLU A 30 -4.26 0.67 5.25
C GLU A 30 -2.94 0.54 6.03
N HIS A 31 -2.89 -0.37 7.00
CA HIS A 31 -1.71 -0.56 7.84
C HIS A 31 -0.48 -0.99 7.03
N ILE A 32 -0.65 -1.91 6.07
CA ILE A 32 0.41 -2.35 5.15
C ILE A 32 0.88 -1.16 4.30
N VAL A 33 -0.04 -0.45 3.66
CA VAL A 33 0.27 0.69 2.78
C VAL A 33 1.03 1.78 3.54
N ARG A 34 0.56 2.16 4.73
CA ARG A 34 1.21 3.16 5.59
C ARG A 34 2.58 2.70 6.09
N THR A 35 2.75 1.41 6.39
CA THR A 35 4.04 0.84 6.79
C THR A 35 5.06 0.91 5.67
N VAL A 36 4.66 0.53 4.45
CA VAL A 36 5.51 0.61 3.26
C VAL A 36 5.83 2.07 2.92
N HIS A 37 4.87 2.97 3.02
CA HIS A 37 5.06 4.41 2.82
C HIS A 37 6.12 4.98 3.76
N LYS A 38 6.03 4.68 5.07
CA LYS A 38 7.04 5.08 6.06
C LYS A 38 8.45 4.55 5.76
N ARG A 39 8.58 3.32 5.23
CA ARG A 39 9.87 2.74 4.83
C ARG A 39 10.49 3.51 3.65
N LEU A 40 9.67 3.98 2.72
CA LEU A 40 10.10 4.69 1.51
C LEU A 40 10.24 6.21 1.73
N ALA A 41 9.67 6.76 2.79
CA ALA A 41 9.73 8.19 3.15
C ALA A 41 11.15 8.74 3.40
N LYS A 42 12.17 7.87 3.49
CA LYS A 42 13.59 8.25 3.64
C LYS A 42 14.28 8.62 2.31
N GLY A 43 13.60 8.44 1.17
CA GLY A 43 14.14 8.72 -0.16
C GLY A 43 14.11 10.21 -0.53
N ARG A 44 15.16 10.69 -1.21
CA ARG A 44 15.25 12.08 -1.72
C ARG A 44 14.34 12.37 -2.92
N ILE A 45 13.92 11.32 -3.66
CA ILE A 45 13.00 11.41 -4.80
C ILE A 45 11.69 10.73 -4.39
N ARG A 46 10.59 11.48 -4.41
CA ARG A 46 9.29 11.03 -3.86
C ARG A 46 8.20 10.81 -4.92
N ASP A 47 8.44 11.20 -6.17
CA ASP A 47 7.48 11.02 -7.29
C ASP A 47 7.08 9.56 -7.52
N PHE A 48 7.97 8.61 -7.22
CA PHE A 48 7.72 7.19 -7.40
C PHE A 48 7.26 6.49 -6.11
N VAL A 49 7.21 7.21 -4.98
CA VAL A 49 6.83 6.60 -3.68
C VAL A 49 5.44 5.97 -3.75
N PRO A 50 4.37 6.62 -4.28
CA PRO A 50 3.05 5.99 -4.37
C PRO A 50 3.04 4.69 -5.19
N LEU A 51 3.74 4.66 -6.33
CA LEU A 51 3.87 3.48 -7.19
C LEU A 51 4.60 2.34 -6.50
N LEU A 52 5.71 2.64 -5.82
CA LEU A 52 6.49 1.66 -5.07
C LEU A 52 5.71 1.12 -3.87
N VAL A 53 4.94 1.99 -3.20
CA VAL A 53 4.06 1.60 -2.10
C VAL A 53 3.01 0.60 -2.58
N GLU A 54 2.30 0.90 -3.67
CA GLU A 54 1.30 -0.01 -4.23
C GLU A 54 1.91 -1.35 -4.63
N LYS A 55 3.06 -1.35 -5.30
CA LYS A 55 3.73 -2.59 -5.73
C LYS A 55 4.12 -3.47 -4.56
N ALA A 56 4.70 -2.90 -3.51
CA ALA A 56 5.11 -3.64 -2.33
C ALA A 56 3.90 -4.13 -1.50
N ALA A 57 2.86 -3.31 -1.35
CA ALA A 57 1.62 -3.70 -0.68
C ALA A 57 0.94 -4.88 -1.40
N ARG A 58 0.85 -4.85 -2.75
CA ARG A 58 0.34 -5.98 -3.53
C ARG A 58 1.11 -7.28 -3.28
N ARG A 59 2.44 -7.20 -3.17
CA ARG A 59 3.29 -8.37 -2.93
C ARG A 59 3.03 -8.98 -1.54
N GLU A 60 2.97 -8.16 -0.50
CA GLU A 60 2.64 -8.59 0.86
C GLU A 60 1.22 -9.20 0.93
N LEU A 61 0.22 -8.56 0.32
CA LEU A 61 -1.15 -9.05 0.31
C LEU A 61 -1.27 -10.39 -0.43
N SER A 62 -0.59 -10.54 -1.57
CA SER A 62 -0.56 -11.80 -2.30
C SER A 62 0.15 -12.93 -1.53
N ASP A 63 1.20 -12.61 -0.78
CA ASP A 63 1.92 -13.59 0.06
C ASP A 63 1.04 -14.05 1.24
N ARG A 64 0.35 -13.11 1.90
CA ARG A 64 -0.63 -13.42 2.97
C ARG A 64 -1.80 -14.25 2.45
N ALA A 65 -2.39 -13.86 1.32
CA ALA A 65 -3.49 -14.61 0.70
C ALA A 65 -3.07 -16.03 0.27
N ALA A 66 -1.84 -16.19 -0.22
CA ALA A 66 -1.29 -17.51 -0.55
C ALA A 66 -1.07 -18.37 0.71
N THR A 67 -0.64 -17.76 1.82
CA THR A 67 -0.44 -18.44 3.11
C THR A 67 -1.78 -18.88 3.73
N GLU A 68 -2.83 -18.07 3.61
CA GLU A 68 -4.18 -18.40 4.07
C GLU A 68 -4.86 -19.50 3.23
N ALA A 69 -4.50 -19.65 1.95
CA ALA A 69 -5.07 -20.69 1.07
C ALA A 69 -4.44 -22.08 1.23
N VAL A 70 -3.27 -22.18 1.87
CA VAL A 70 -2.53 -23.44 2.10
C VAL A 70 -2.81 -24.01 3.50
N SER A 71 -3.43 -23.22 4.38
CA SER A 71 -3.87 -23.65 5.73
C SER A 71 -5.30 -24.16 5.70
#